data_AF-A0AAN6K4U4-F1
#
_entry.id   AF-A0AAN6K4U4-F1
#
_cell.length_a   1.000
_cell.length_b   1.000
_cell.length_c   1.000
_cell.angle_alpha   90.00
_cell.angle_beta   90.00
_cell.angle_gamma   90.00
#
_symmetry.space_group_name_H-M   'P 1'
#
loop_
_entity.id
_entity.type
_entity.pdbx_description
1 polymer ?
#
loop_
_entity_poly.entity_id
_entity_poly.type
_entity_poly.pdbx_seq_one_letter_code
_entity_poly.pdbx_strand_id
1 'polypeptide(L)'
;MGIDDEKHASDHDEGHELAKRVDSNPYEELSPRPSDDPKDPLNWPLSLKIACLLQIGLLAGLGGVNTAIINPAYTPMAKDLHISVVHASYQTTVVIAINGLAPFLFIPLANVYGRRPLYLFCTLLGFGTSLASAYAKTFSQLLAARAFNGFMPVAFALGAATVVDLFFFHQRGRAMGVYVVLMTNGSHLAPIVGGLVGQYLGWRWCFKMAAIFDAVMFLVIFFCLPETLYVRYPTAAPPVERPLLGLKGYLRGLNLWTRHPDLKLRARDFILPNLKMLKYPSVVFPALYYAAQYGFASILPAVTVASIFSKFFH
;
A
#
# COMPACT_ATOMS: atom_id res chain seq x y z
N MET A 1 33.06 -53.91 13.50
CA MET A 1 34.09 -52.85 13.54
C MET A 1 33.64 -51.65 12.70
N GLY A 2 32.40 -51.18 12.88
CA GLY A 2 31.82 -50.18 11.97
C GLY A 2 30.59 -49.45 12.52
N ILE A 3 30.46 -49.38 13.85
CA ILE A 3 29.40 -48.61 14.54
C ILE A 3 30.01 -47.41 15.28
N ASP A 4 31.28 -47.50 15.69
CA ASP A 4 31.97 -46.43 16.41
C ASP A 4 32.47 -45.31 15.48
N ASP A 5 32.78 -45.61 14.21
CA ASP A 5 33.24 -44.61 13.23
C ASP A 5 32.10 -43.68 12.74
N GLU A 6 30.86 -44.17 12.70
CA GLU A 6 29.70 -43.39 12.26
C GLU A 6 29.27 -42.35 13.30
N LYS A 7 29.41 -42.69 14.60
CA LYS A 7 29.17 -41.76 15.72
C LYS A 7 30.23 -40.67 15.83
N HIS A 8 31.49 -41.02 15.58
CA HIS A 8 32.57 -40.02 15.58
C HIS A 8 32.48 -39.07 14.38
N ALA A 9 31.99 -39.54 13.23
CA ALA A 9 31.73 -38.66 12.08
C ALA A 9 30.57 -37.68 12.33
N SER A 10 29.48 -38.12 12.98
CA SER A 10 28.35 -37.22 13.30
C SER A 10 28.69 -36.17 14.36
N ASP A 11 29.44 -36.55 15.41
CA ASP A 11 29.86 -35.60 16.46
C ASP A 11 30.86 -34.56 15.93
N HIS A 12 31.71 -34.93 14.97
CA HIS A 12 32.62 -34.00 14.31
C HIS A 12 31.88 -33.02 13.40
N ASP A 13 30.82 -33.46 12.70
CA ASP A 13 30.02 -32.60 11.80
C ASP A 13 29.11 -31.64 12.59
N GLU A 14 28.50 -32.10 13.69
CA GLU A 14 27.74 -31.24 14.61
C GLU A 14 28.66 -30.22 15.32
N GLY A 15 29.85 -30.62 15.74
CA GLY A 15 30.85 -29.72 16.31
C GLY A 15 31.34 -28.65 15.31
N HIS A 16 31.43 -28.99 14.03
CA HIS A 16 31.84 -28.07 12.96
C HIS A 16 30.71 -27.11 12.54
N GLU A 17 29.45 -27.56 12.56
CA GLU A 17 28.26 -26.70 12.39
C GLU A 17 28.06 -25.74 13.58
N LEU A 18 28.25 -26.23 14.80
CA LEU A 18 28.17 -25.42 16.02
C LEU A 18 29.30 -24.39 16.07
N ALA A 19 30.52 -24.75 15.69
CA ALA A 19 31.64 -23.80 15.57
C ALA A 19 31.37 -22.75 14.47
N LYS A 20 30.79 -23.12 13.33
CA LYS A 20 30.35 -22.17 12.30
C LYS A 20 29.25 -21.22 12.79
N ARG A 21 28.36 -21.65 13.68
CA ARG A 21 27.33 -20.80 14.30
C ARG A 21 27.87 -19.85 15.38
N VAL A 22 29.01 -20.17 15.98
CA VAL A 22 29.66 -19.32 16.99
C VAL A 22 30.53 -18.23 16.32
N ASP A 23 31.11 -18.53 15.15
CA ASP A 23 31.91 -17.59 14.35
C ASP A 23 31.14 -16.89 13.21
N SER A 24 29.88 -17.26 12.95
CA SER A 24 29.06 -16.57 11.96
C SER A 24 28.66 -15.20 12.48
N ASN A 25 29.05 -14.17 11.74
CA ASN A 25 28.60 -12.83 12.01
C ASN A 25 27.05 -12.84 11.95
N PRO A 26 26.30 -12.40 12.98
CA PRO A 26 24.83 -12.44 12.97
C PRO A 26 24.19 -11.70 11.78
N TYR A 27 24.97 -10.91 11.03
CA TYR A 27 24.60 -10.25 9.79
C TYR A 27 24.64 -11.16 8.54
N GLU A 28 25.30 -12.32 8.61
CA GLU A 28 25.44 -13.24 7.48
C GLU A 28 24.17 -14.09 7.25
N GLU A 29 23.37 -14.29 8.31
CA GLU A 29 22.07 -14.97 8.28
C GLU A 29 20.90 -14.05 7.88
N LEU A 30 21.10 -12.72 7.83
CA LEU A 30 20.06 -11.77 7.45
C LEU A 30 19.86 -11.76 5.92
N SER A 31 18.66 -12.11 5.49
CA SER A 31 18.22 -12.03 4.10
C SER A 31 17.19 -10.91 3.92
N PRO A 32 17.42 -9.90 3.06
CA PRO A 32 18.65 -9.57 2.34
C PRO A 32 19.75 -9.02 3.27
N ARG A 33 21.01 -9.15 2.86
CA ARG A 33 22.17 -8.61 3.59
C ARG A 33 22.08 -7.07 3.63
N PRO A 34 22.14 -6.44 4.80
CA PRO A 34 22.13 -4.97 4.90
C PRO A 34 23.40 -4.38 4.27
N SER A 35 23.26 -3.25 3.59
CA SER A 35 24.40 -2.47 3.05
C SER A 35 25.00 -1.57 4.14
N ASP A 36 26.27 -1.18 4.00
CA ASP A 36 26.94 -0.24 4.93
C ASP A 36 26.47 1.22 4.79
N ASP A 37 25.66 1.55 3.77
CA ASP A 37 25.15 2.92 3.61
C ASP A 37 24.13 3.24 4.72
N PRO A 38 24.31 4.34 5.50
CA PRO A 38 23.29 4.84 6.43
C PRO A 38 21.92 5.07 5.77
N LYS A 39 21.86 5.22 4.45
CA LYS A 39 20.61 5.40 3.69
C LYS A 39 19.85 4.09 3.46
N ASP A 40 20.44 2.92 3.72
CA ASP A 40 19.72 1.66 3.60
C ASP A 40 18.56 1.61 4.62
N PRO A 41 17.30 1.52 4.19
CA PRO A 41 16.15 1.46 5.08
C PRO A 41 16.18 0.26 6.05
N LEU A 42 16.96 -0.78 5.75
CA LEU A 42 17.18 -1.91 6.66
C LEU A 42 17.95 -1.53 7.93
N ASN A 43 18.76 -0.48 7.89
CA ASN A 43 19.57 -0.03 9.03
C ASN A 43 18.83 0.94 9.96
N TRP A 44 17.61 1.36 9.59
CA TRP A 44 16.84 2.34 10.36
C TRP A 44 16.39 1.81 11.73
N PRO A 45 16.22 2.71 12.73
CA PRO A 45 15.70 2.30 14.03
C PRO A 45 14.28 1.75 13.90
N LEU A 46 13.96 0.75 14.72
CA LEU A 46 12.68 0.04 14.66
C LEU A 46 11.47 0.97 14.81
N SER A 47 11.59 2.01 15.64
CA SER A 47 10.53 3.01 15.83
C SER A 47 10.18 3.75 14.53
N LEU A 48 11.20 4.10 13.74
CA LEU A 48 11.01 4.75 12.45
C LEU A 48 10.41 3.77 11.43
N LYS A 49 10.87 2.52 11.40
CA LYS A 49 10.27 1.48 10.54
C LYS A 49 8.78 1.26 10.86
N ILE A 50 8.43 1.20 12.15
CA ILE A 50 7.04 1.08 12.60
C ILE A 50 6.25 2.34 12.24
N ALA A 51 6.80 3.54 12.44
CA ALA A 51 6.12 4.78 12.07
C ALA A 51 5.83 4.83 10.57
N CYS A 52 6.78 4.46 9.71
CA CYS A 52 6.58 4.36 8.27
C CYS A 52 5.52 3.30 7.91
N LEU A 53 5.59 2.12 8.55
CA LEU A 53 4.61 1.04 8.36
C LEU A 53 3.18 1.50 8.70
N LEU A 54 3.00 2.17 9.84
CA LEU A 54 1.70 2.68 10.27
C LEU A 54 1.19 3.77 9.33
N GLN A 55 2.03 4.72 8.92
CA GLN A 55 1.65 5.77 7.98
C GLN A 55 1.19 5.20 6.64
N ILE A 56 1.95 4.26 6.08
CA ILE A 56 1.65 3.62 4.80
C ILE A 56 0.41 2.73 4.90
N GLY A 57 0.28 1.97 6.00
CA GLY A 57 -0.90 1.14 6.26
C GLY A 57 -2.17 1.97 6.43
N LEU A 58 -2.10 3.10 7.13
CA LEU A 58 -3.22 4.04 7.25
C LEU A 58 -3.55 4.72 5.93
N LEU A 59 -2.55 5.09 5.12
CA LEU A 59 -2.78 5.63 3.78
C LEU A 59 -3.46 4.60 2.87
N ALA A 60 -3.05 3.34 2.94
CA ALA A 60 -3.73 2.25 2.23
C ALA A 60 -5.16 2.05 2.76
N GLY A 61 -5.38 2.07 4.07
CA GLY A 61 -6.73 2.03 4.64
C GLY A 61 -7.62 3.20 4.15
N LEU A 62 -7.04 4.40 4.05
CA LEU A 62 -7.74 5.61 3.60
C LEU A 62 -8.25 5.50 2.15
N GLY A 63 -7.50 4.84 1.25
CA GLY A 63 -8.01 4.57 -0.10
C GLY A 63 -9.28 3.71 -0.11
N GLY A 64 -9.37 2.76 0.82
CA GLY A 64 -10.59 1.97 1.06
C GLY A 64 -11.72 2.81 1.63
N VAL A 65 -11.42 3.69 2.59
CA VAL A 65 -12.39 4.64 3.16
C VAL A 65 -12.98 5.52 2.07
N ASN A 66 -12.14 6.19 1.29
CA ASN A 66 -12.56 7.14 0.28
C ASN A 66 -13.45 6.48 -0.81
N THR A 67 -13.17 5.22 -1.16
CA THR A 67 -13.99 4.47 -2.12
C THR A 67 -15.37 4.12 -1.54
N ALA A 68 -15.45 3.71 -0.28
CA ALA A 68 -16.68 3.14 0.31
C ALA A 68 -17.52 4.12 1.16
N ILE A 69 -17.00 5.30 1.52
CA ILE A 69 -17.68 6.27 2.41
C ILE A 69 -19.04 6.76 1.89
N ILE A 70 -19.25 6.72 0.57
CA ILE A 70 -20.50 7.15 -0.06
C ILE A 70 -21.58 6.05 -0.10
N ASN A 71 -21.21 4.78 0.05
CA ASN A 71 -22.13 3.64 -0.08
C ASN A 71 -23.46 3.80 0.68
N PRO A 72 -23.48 4.21 1.97
CA PRO A 72 -24.74 4.38 2.70
C PRO A 72 -25.58 5.60 2.24
N ALA A 73 -24.98 6.53 1.50
CA ALA A 73 -25.62 7.76 1.05
C ALA A 73 -26.01 7.73 -0.44
N TYR A 74 -26.16 6.54 -1.03
CA TYR A 74 -26.64 6.39 -2.42
C TYR A 74 -28.07 6.88 -2.62
N THR A 75 -28.99 6.55 -1.73
CA THR A 75 -30.39 6.98 -1.80
C THR A 75 -30.54 8.51 -1.81
N PRO A 76 -29.95 9.27 -0.87
CA PRO A 76 -30.04 10.73 -0.89
C PRO A 76 -29.33 11.35 -2.10
N MET A 77 -28.21 10.79 -2.55
CA MET A 77 -27.53 11.26 -3.76
C MET A 77 -28.34 11.01 -5.03
N ALA A 78 -29.00 9.85 -5.15
CA ALA A 78 -29.86 9.51 -6.27
C ALA A 78 -31.06 10.48 -6.36
N LYS A 79 -31.65 10.83 -5.21
CA LYS A 79 -32.73 11.81 -5.12
C LYS A 79 -32.30 13.21 -5.54
N ASP A 80 -31.14 13.67 -5.10
CA ASP A 80 -30.62 15.02 -5.38
C ASP A 80 -30.19 15.20 -6.85
N LEU A 81 -29.64 14.16 -7.47
CA LEU A 81 -29.20 14.18 -8.87
C LEU A 81 -30.28 13.70 -9.86
N HIS A 82 -31.48 13.37 -9.37
CA HIS A 82 -32.58 12.80 -10.17
C HIS A 82 -32.17 11.57 -11.00
N ILE A 83 -31.39 10.67 -10.40
CA ILE A 83 -30.92 9.42 -11.03
C ILE A 83 -31.41 8.19 -10.25
N SER A 84 -31.29 7.00 -10.85
CA SER A 84 -31.56 5.75 -10.14
C SER A 84 -30.45 5.42 -9.14
N VAL A 85 -30.78 4.69 -8.08
CA VAL A 85 -29.80 4.17 -7.10
C VAL A 85 -28.76 3.26 -7.78
N VAL A 86 -29.17 2.54 -8.83
CA VAL A 86 -28.26 1.74 -9.65
C VAL A 86 -27.22 2.63 -10.34
N HIS A 87 -27.64 3.72 -10.98
CA HIS A 87 -26.71 4.67 -11.60
C HIS A 87 -25.79 5.32 -10.56
N ALA A 88 -26.32 5.64 -9.38
CA ALA A 88 -25.53 6.17 -8.27
C ALA A 88 -24.42 5.21 -7.79
N SER A 89 -24.56 3.90 -8.00
CA SER A 89 -23.50 2.93 -7.66
C SER A 89 -22.35 2.92 -8.67
N TYR A 90 -22.58 3.33 -9.93
CA TYR A 90 -21.57 3.33 -10.98
C TYR A 90 -20.37 4.22 -10.67
N GLN A 91 -20.56 5.33 -9.95
CA GLN A 91 -19.44 6.17 -9.51
C GLN A 91 -18.42 5.41 -8.64
N THR A 92 -18.85 4.47 -7.81
CA THR A 92 -17.96 3.65 -6.98
C THR A 92 -17.33 2.53 -7.80
N THR A 93 -18.09 1.93 -8.72
CA THR A 93 -17.57 0.91 -9.64
C THR A 93 -16.44 1.45 -10.51
N VAL A 94 -16.56 2.69 -11.01
CA VAL A 94 -15.50 3.33 -11.81
C VAL A 94 -14.22 3.54 -11.00
N VAL A 95 -14.30 3.94 -9.73
CA VAL A 95 -13.12 4.06 -8.85
C VAL A 95 -12.41 2.72 -8.74
N ILE A 96 -13.17 1.64 -8.48
CA ILE A 96 -12.62 0.29 -8.32
C ILE A 96 -11.96 -0.19 -9.61
N ALA A 97 -12.60 0.04 -10.76
CA ALA A 97 -12.06 -0.34 -12.06
C ALA A 97 -10.73 0.36 -12.37
N ILE A 98 -10.66 1.68 -12.16
CA ILE A 98 -9.42 2.45 -12.37
C ILE A 98 -8.35 2.07 -11.33
N ASN A 99 -8.73 1.78 -10.09
CA ASN A 99 -7.80 1.31 -9.06
C ASN A 99 -7.12 -0.02 -9.46
N GLY A 100 -7.82 -0.92 -10.17
CA GLY A 100 -7.19 -2.12 -10.73
C GLY A 100 -6.13 -1.83 -11.80
N LEU A 101 -6.27 -0.72 -12.54
CA LEU A 101 -5.35 -0.31 -13.60
C LEU A 101 -4.20 0.58 -13.09
N ALA A 102 -4.42 1.33 -12.00
CA ALA A 102 -3.46 2.28 -11.46
C ALA A 102 -2.06 1.68 -11.16
N PRO A 103 -1.93 0.48 -10.54
CA PRO A 103 -0.63 -0.12 -10.26
C PRO A 103 0.25 -0.32 -11.49
N PHE A 104 -0.34 -0.62 -12.65
CA PHE A 104 0.42 -0.77 -13.92
C PHE A 104 1.16 0.49 -14.31
N LEU A 105 0.58 1.66 -14.03
CA LEU A 105 1.20 2.96 -14.32
C LEU A 105 2.17 3.38 -13.22
N PHE A 106 1.78 3.26 -11.96
CA PHE A 106 2.48 3.91 -10.86
C PHE A 106 3.57 3.07 -10.20
N ILE A 107 3.50 1.73 -10.24
CA ILE A 107 4.59 0.88 -9.73
C ILE A 107 5.91 1.15 -10.48
N PRO A 108 5.98 1.13 -11.83
CA PRO A 108 7.23 1.39 -12.54
C PRO A 108 7.71 2.83 -12.34
N LEU A 109 6.79 3.79 -12.26
CA LEU A 109 7.13 5.18 -11.92
C LEU A 109 7.76 5.27 -10.52
N ALA A 110 7.19 4.59 -9.52
CA ALA A 110 7.71 4.61 -8.17
C ALA A 110 9.06 3.87 -8.03
N ASN A 111 9.32 2.88 -8.89
CA ASN A 111 10.61 2.20 -8.93
C ASN A 111 11.72 3.10 -9.48
N VAL A 112 11.41 4.12 -10.29
CA VAL A 112 12.41 5.03 -10.91
C VAL A 112 12.51 6.35 -10.16
N TYR A 113 11.37 6.97 -9.84
CA TYR A 113 11.29 8.30 -9.27
C TYR A 113 11.26 8.32 -7.73
N GLY A 114 11.20 7.16 -7.08
CA GLY A 114 11.08 7.03 -5.63
C GLY A 114 9.65 6.70 -5.18
N ARG A 115 9.52 6.25 -3.93
CA ARG A 115 8.23 5.91 -3.31
C ARG A 115 7.50 7.16 -2.82
N ARG A 116 8.22 8.08 -2.17
CA ARG A 116 7.66 9.27 -1.50
C ARG A 116 6.95 10.23 -2.48
N PRO A 117 7.53 10.62 -3.63
CA PRO A 117 6.89 11.58 -4.54
C PRO A 117 5.58 11.03 -5.10
N LEU A 118 5.52 9.72 -5.31
CA LEU A 118 4.34 9.03 -5.81
C LEU A 118 3.24 8.96 -4.75
N TYR A 119 3.56 8.67 -3.49
CA TYR A 119 2.59 8.77 -2.39
C TYR A 119 2.02 10.19 -2.26
N LEU A 120 2.88 11.22 -2.29
CA LEU A 120 2.43 12.61 -2.22
C LEU A 120 1.55 13.00 -3.40
N PHE A 121 1.95 12.63 -4.63
CA PHE A 121 1.19 12.93 -5.84
C PHE A 121 -0.18 12.25 -5.83
N CYS A 122 -0.24 10.95 -5.53
CA CYS A 122 -1.50 10.20 -5.48
C CYS A 122 -2.42 10.70 -4.37
N THR A 123 -1.88 11.08 -3.20
CA THR A 123 -2.68 11.63 -2.09
C THR A 123 -3.21 13.02 -2.43
N LEU A 124 -2.40 13.87 -3.08
CA LEU A 124 -2.84 15.20 -3.54
C LEU A 124 -3.91 15.11 -4.64
N LEU A 125 -3.76 14.14 -5.55
CA LEU A 125 -4.77 13.83 -6.56
C LEU A 125 -6.06 13.35 -5.89
N GLY A 126 -5.96 12.50 -4.87
CA GLY A 126 -7.06 12.09 -4.00
C GLY A 126 -7.79 13.28 -3.43
N PHE A 127 -7.07 14.15 -2.71
CA PHE A 127 -7.61 15.38 -2.12
C PHE A 127 -8.37 16.24 -3.14
N GLY A 128 -7.74 16.56 -4.28
CA GLY A 128 -8.34 17.41 -5.30
C GLY A 128 -9.57 16.80 -5.95
N THR A 129 -9.55 15.49 -6.22
CA THR A 129 -10.67 14.77 -6.83
C THR A 129 -11.81 14.50 -5.85
N SER A 130 -11.52 14.30 -4.56
CA SER A 130 -12.49 14.24 -3.47
C SER A 130 -13.20 15.58 -3.31
N LEU A 131 -12.46 16.70 -3.37
CA LEU A 131 -13.04 18.04 -3.33
C LEU A 131 -13.90 18.33 -4.58
N ALA A 132 -13.42 17.97 -5.77
CA ALA A 132 -14.18 18.08 -7.01
C ALA A 132 -15.47 17.24 -6.96
N SER A 133 -15.43 16.05 -6.36
CA SER A 133 -16.61 15.21 -6.14
C SER A 133 -17.63 15.86 -5.20
N ALA A 134 -17.16 16.57 -4.16
CA ALA A 134 -18.02 17.27 -3.21
C ALA A 134 -18.80 18.43 -3.84
N TYR A 135 -18.19 19.12 -4.82
CA TYR A 135 -18.78 20.28 -5.49
C TYR A 135 -19.38 19.96 -6.87
N ALA A 136 -19.43 18.68 -7.25
CA ALA A 136 -20.03 18.25 -8.51
C ALA A 136 -21.53 18.62 -8.56
N LYS A 137 -21.94 19.23 -9.68
CA LYS A 137 -23.34 19.63 -9.93
C LYS A 137 -24.09 18.62 -10.78
N THR A 138 -23.37 17.83 -11.57
CA THR A 138 -23.95 16.80 -12.44
C THR A 138 -23.33 15.43 -12.16
N PHE A 139 -24.07 14.36 -12.47
CA PHE A 139 -23.56 13.01 -12.30
C PHE A 139 -22.33 12.73 -13.17
N SER A 140 -22.27 13.26 -14.39
CA SER A 140 -21.11 13.09 -15.27
C SER A 140 -19.84 13.74 -14.72
N GLN A 141 -19.96 14.92 -14.09
CA GLN A 141 -18.84 15.57 -13.40
C GLN A 141 -18.37 14.73 -12.21
N LEU A 142 -19.31 14.21 -11.42
CA LEU A 142 -19.01 13.33 -10.29
C LEU A 142 -18.29 12.07 -10.76
N LEU A 143 -18.77 11.43 -11.83
CA LEU A 143 -18.20 10.24 -12.41
C LEU A 143 -16.77 10.47 -12.92
N ALA A 144 -16.54 11.60 -13.61
CA ALA A 144 -15.21 11.98 -14.07
C ALA A 144 -14.24 12.23 -12.91
N ALA A 145 -14.66 13.00 -11.89
CA ALA A 145 -13.85 13.23 -10.69
C ALA A 145 -13.49 11.91 -10.00
N ARG A 146 -14.42 10.95 -9.98
CA ARG A 146 -14.20 9.62 -9.40
C ARG A 146 -13.33 8.70 -10.23
N ALA A 147 -13.38 8.78 -11.55
CA ALA A 147 -12.42 8.10 -12.39
C ALA A 147 -10.98 8.50 -12.03
N PHE A 148 -10.73 9.80 -11.84
CA PHE A 148 -9.41 10.27 -11.42
C PHE A 148 -9.06 9.90 -9.97
N ASN A 149 -10.06 9.88 -9.07
CA ASN A 149 -9.86 9.46 -7.69
C ASN A 149 -9.38 7.99 -7.59
N GLY A 150 -9.78 7.14 -8.54
CA GLY A 150 -9.33 5.74 -8.62
C GLY A 150 -7.81 5.55 -8.78
N PHE A 151 -7.04 6.58 -9.11
CA PHE A 151 -5.58 6.53 -9.13
C PHE A 151 -4.93 6.76 -7.75
N MET A 152 -5.68 7.27 -6.77
CA MET A 152 -5.19 7.52 -5.41
C MET A 152 -4.80 6.24 -4.64
N PRO A 153 -5.55 5.12 -4.68
CA PRO A 153 -5.28 3.94 -3.85
C PRO A 153 -4.06 3.11 -4.29
N VAL A 154 -3.17 3.69 -5.10
CA VAL A 154 -1.87 3.13 -5.48
C VAL A 154 -1.04 2.68 -4.29
N ALA A 155 -1.28 3.29 -3.13
CA ALA A 155 -0.69 2.88 -1.87
C ALA A 155 -0.95 1.41 -1.51
N PHE A 156 -2.00 0.78 -2.02
CA PHE A 156 -2.30 -0.64 -1.79
C PHE A 156 -1.19 -1.54 -2.34
N ALA A 157 -0.73 -1.24 -3.56
CA ALA A 157 0.31 -2.01 -4.22
C ALA A 157 1.70 -1.51 -3.80
N LEU A 158 1.88 -0.20 -3.72
CA LEU A 158 3.18 0.40 -3.39
C LEU A 158 3.55 0.18 -1.92
N GLY A 159 2.56 0.18 -1.02
CA GLY A 159 2.76 -0.02 0.41
C GLY A 159 3.36 -1.38 0.73
N ALA A 160 2.89 -2.43 0.06
CA ALA A 160 3.48 -3.75 0.17
C ALA A 160 4.97 -3.73 -0.21
N ALA A 161 5.35 -3.08 -1.32
CA ALA A 161 6.75 -2.94 -1.74
C ALA A 161 7.58 -2.22 -0.67
N THR A 162 7.07 -1.12 -0.10
CA THR A 162 7.76 -0.38 0.95
C THR A 162 7.98 -1.20 2.22
N VAL A 163 7.04 -2.08 2.59
CA VAL A 163 7.24 -3.02 3.72
C VAL A 163 8.38 -4.00 3.42
N VAL A 164 8.53 -4.45 2.17
CA VAL A 164 9.67 -5.28 1.75
C VAL A 164 11.00 -4.53 1.87
N ASP A 165 10.99 -3.24 1.52
CA ASP A 165 12.20 -2.42 1.50
C ASP A 165 12.73 -2.14 2.93
N LEU A 166 11.83 -2.13 3.93
CA LEU A 166 12.11 -1.76 5.34
C LEU A 166 12.47 -2.94 6.26
N PHE A 167 11.92 -4.13 6.02
CA PHE A 167 12.00 -5.28 6.95
C PHE A 167 12.72 -6.48 6.35
N PHE A 168 13.54 -7.14 7.18
CA PHE A 168 14.19 -8.41 6.85
C PHE A 168 13.18 -9.55 6.69
N PHE A 169 13.56 -10.62 5.98
CA PHE A 169 12.68 -11.74 5.63
C PHE A 169 11.94 -12.36 6.83
N HIS A 170 12.63 -12.57 7.96
CA HIS A 170 12.04 -13.15 9.18
C HIS A 170 11.02 -12.24 9.88
N GLN A 171 11.15 -10.92 9.73
CA GLN A 171 10.23 -9.93 10.32
C GLN A 171 9.12 -9.51 9.36
N ARG A 172 9.35 -9.70 8.06
CA ARG A 172 8.48 -9.23 6.98
C ARG A 172 7.07 -9.81 7.07
N GLY A 173 6.91 -11.06 7.49
CA GLY A 173 5.59 -11.68 7.66
C GLY A 173 4.71 -10.93 8.67
N ARG A 174 5.27 -10.59 9.85
CA ARG A 174 4.55 -9.83 10.89
C ARG A 174 4.24 -8.41 10.44
N ALA A 175 5.20 -7.73 9.81
CA ALA A 175 5.01 -6.38 9.31
C ALA A 175 3.94 -6.32 8.20
N MET A 176 3.95 -7.29 7.27
CA MET A 176 2.91 -7.42 6.25
C MET A 176 1.54 -7.72 6.85
N GLY A 177 1.46 -8.54 7.90
CA GLY A 177 0.21 -8.79 8.62
C GLY A 177 -0.40 -7.49 9.16
N VAL A 178 0.39 -6.65 9.83
CA VAL A 178 -0.08 -5.35 10.35
C VAL A 178 -0.52 -4.43 9.21
N TYR A 179 0.25 -4.37 8.12
CA TYR A 179 -0.10 -3.60 6.93
C TYR A 179 -1.46 -4.02 6.34
N VAL A 180 -1.67 -5.32 6.14
CA VAL A 180 -2.91 -5.87 5.57
C VAL A 180 -4.10 -5.61 6.50
N VAL A 181 -3.92 -5.70 7.82
CA VAL A 181 -4.96 -5.38 8.80
C VAL A 181 -5.39 -3.92 8.66
N LEU A 182 -4.45 -2.98 8.64
CA LEU A 182 -4.77 -1.55 8.50
C LEU A 182 -5.44 -1.24 7.16
N MET A 183 -4.91 -1.80 6.07
CA MET A 183 -5.46 -1.65 4.72
C MET A 183 -6.90 -2.16 4.64
N THR A 184 -7.17 -3.37 5.13
CA THR A 184 -8.47 -4.04 4.99
C THR A 184 -9.53 -3.42 5.92
N ASN A 185 -9.16 -2.96 7.10
CA ASN A 185 -10.12 -2.35 8.02
C ASN A 185 -10.62 -0.96 7.56
N GLY A 186 -9.86 -0.26 6.71
CA GLY A 186 -10.28 1.03 6.17
C GLY A 186 -11.65 0.99 5.47
N SER A 187 -11.86 0.03 4.58
CA SER A 187 -13.15 -0.12 3.87
C SER A 187 -14.32 -0.52 4.79
N HIS A 188 -14.06 -1.18 5.91
CA HIS A 188 -15.09 -1.55 6.89
C HIS A 188 -15.52 -0.36 7.75
N LEU A 189 -14.60 0.55 8.07
CA LEU A 189 -14.91 1.77 8.82
C LEU A 189 -15.64 2.81 7.97
N ALA A 190 -15.50 2.77 6.65
CA ALA A 190 -16.04 3.78 5.75
C ALA A 190 -17.57 3.93 5.83
N PRO A 191 -18.39 2.86 5.77
CA PRO A 191 -19.85 2.99 5.85
C PRO A 191 -20.34 3.50 7.20
N ILE A 192 -19.60 3.24 8.29
CA ILE A 192 -19.95 3.73 9.63
C ILE A 192 -19.86 5.25 9.66
N VAL A 193 -18.71 5.80 9.22
CA VAL A 193 -18.50 7.26 9.14
C VAL A 193 -19.42 7.87 8.08
N GLY A 194 -19.50 7.24 6.90
CA GLY A 194 -20.30 7.69 5.77
C GLY A 194 -21.80 7.72 6.04
N GLY A 195 -22.31 6.77 6.83
CA GLY A 195 -23.72 6.70 7.21
C GLY A 195 -24.10 7.85 8.13
N LEU A 196 -23.31 8.08 9.19
CA LEU A 196 -23.51 9.18 10.12
C LEU A 196 -23.42 10.54 9.41
N VAL A 197 -22.35 10.76 8.64
CA VAL A 197 -22.15 12.02 7.90
C VAL A 197 -23.24 12.22 6.84
N GLY A 198 -23.58 11.16 6.10
CA GLY A 198 -24.61 11.19 5.07
C GLY A 198 -25.99 11.52 5.63
N GLN A 199 -26.32 11.04 6.83
CA GLN A 199 -27.62 11.27 7.48
C GLN A 199 -27.75 12.70 8.02
N TYR A 200 -26.74 13.22 8.71
CA TYR A 200 -26.83 14.54 9.37
C TYR A 200 -26.40 15.71 8.49
N LEU A 201 -25.39 15.52 7.65
CA LEU A 201 -24.79 16.59 6.85
C LEU A 201 -25.06 16.44 5.34
N GLY A 202 -25.51 15.26 4.90
CA GLY A 202 -25.81 14.97 3.50
C GLY A 202 -24.66 14.35 2.72
N TRP A 203 -24.97 13.79 1.55
CA TRP A 203 -24.04 12.96 0.77
C TRP A 203 -22.78 13.71 0.29
N ARG A 204 -22.87 15.01 0.02
CA ARG A 204 -21.71 15.83 -0.40
C ARG A 204 -20.66 15.94 0.70
N TRP A 205 -21.08 15.90 1.97
CA TRP A 205 -20.16 15.95 3.09
C TRP A 205 -19.35 14.67 3.26
N CYS A 206 -19.82 13.53 2.76
CA CYS A 206 -19.01 12.31 2.71
C CYS A 206 -17.72 12.54 1.91
N PHE A 207 -17.78 13.30 0.80
CA PHE A 207 -16.61 13.66 0.00
C PHE A 207 -15.75 14.74 0.62
N LYS A 208 -16.37 15.71 1.31
CA LYS A 208 -15.60 16.70 2.08
C LYS A 208 -14.81 16.03 3.20
N MET A 209 -15.40 15.05 3.88
CA MET A 209 -14.72 14.26 4.92
C MET A 209 -13.56 13.45 4.34
N ALA A 210 -13.76 12.80 3.19
CA ALA A 210 -12.66 12.12 2.49
C ALA A 210 -11.52 13.10 2.14
N ALA A 211 -11.85 14.29 1.62
CA ALA A 211 -10.85 15.32 1.33
C ALA A 211 -10.12 15.79 2.61
N ILE A 212 -10.79 15.94 3.75
CA ILE A 212 -10.14 16.29 5.02
C ILE A 212 -9.14 15.19 5.42
N PHE A 213 -9.54 13.92 5.34
CA PHE A 213 -8.64 12.82 5.65
C PHE A 213 -7.44 12.76 4.70
N ASP A 214 -7.66 12.95 3.40
CA ASP A 214 -6.59 13.03 2.40
C ASP A 214 -5.63 14.19 2.69
N ALA A 215 -6.14 15.36 3.08
CA ALA A 215 -5.32 16.53 3.41
C ALA A 215 -4.48 16.29 4.67
N VAL A 216 -5.08 15.75 5.73
CA VAL A 216 -4.35 15.39 6.97
C VAL A 216 -3.26 14.38 6.65
N MET A 217 -3.57 13.35 5.87
CA MET A 217 -2.61 12.31 5.55
C MET A 217 -1.51 12.81 4.61
N PHE A 218 -1.82 13.72 3.69
CA PHE A 218 -0.83 14.41 2.87
C PHE A 218 0.16 15.18 3.74
N LEU A 219 -0.31 15.94 4.74
CA LEU A 219 0.57 16.67 5.66
C LEU A 219 1.44 15.72 6.48
N VAL A 220 0.87 14.64 7.02
CA VAL A 220 1.62 13.63 7.78
C VAL A 220 2.71 13.02 6.90
N ILE A 221 2.39 12.59 5.68
CA ILE A 221 3.38 11.99 4.76
C ILE A 221 4.45 13.00 4.37
N PHE A 222 4.06 14.25 4.10
CA PHE A 222 4.96 15.31 3.70
C PHE A 222 6.05 15.57 4.75
N PHE A 223 5.67 15.64 6.02
CA PHE A 223 6.60 15.91 7.12
C PHE A 223 7.27 14.67 7.70
N CYS A 224 6.61 13.51 7.68
CA CYS A 224 7.05 12.35 8.47
C CYS A 224 7.56 11.16 7.65
N LEU A 225 7.27 11.05 6.34
CA LEU A 225 7.62 9.88 5.53
C LEU A 225 8.93 10.12 4.74
N PRO A 226 10.08 9.55 5.15
CA PRO A 226 11.30 9.59 4.35
C PRO A 226 11.19 8.70 3.10
N GLU A 227 12.00 9.00 2.08
CA GLU A 227 12.17 8.15 0.90
C GLU A 227 12.72 6.77 1.28
N THR A 228 12.06 5.71 0.82
CA THR A 228 12.38 4.31 1.16
C THR A 228 12.98 3.53 0.00
N LEU A 229 12.99 4.08 -1.21
CA LEU A 229 13.63 3.41 -2.34
C LEU A 229 15.15 3.38 -2.16
N TYR A 230 15.72 2.18 -2.05
CA TYR A 230 17.17 1.98 -1.99
C TYR A 230 17.60 0.87 -2.96
N VAL A 231 18.45 1.22 -3.93
CA VAL A 231 19.00 0.27 -4.90
C VAL A 231 20.24 -0.38 -4.27
N ARG A 232 20.11 -1.64 -3.85
CA ARG A 232 21.22 -2.41 -3.30
C ARG A 232 22.08 -2.94 -4.45
N TYR A 233 23.34 -2.52 -4.50
CA TYR A 233 24.35 -3.18 -5.33
C TYR A 233 24.94 -4.34 -4.51
N PRO A 234 25.10 -5.54 -5.09
CA PRO A 234 25.78 -6.62 -4.41
C PRO A 234 27.27 -6.26 -4.31
N THR A 235 27.67 -5.66 -3.19
CA THR A 235 29.08 -5.41 -2.87
C THR A 235 29.45 -6.24 -1.64
N ALA A 236 30.56 -6.96 -1.72
CA ALA A 236 31.05 -7.93 -0.75
C ALA A 236 31.83 -7.29 0.41
N ALA A 237 31.40 -6.13 0.90
CA ALA A 237 32.09 -5.48 2.03
C ALA A 237 31.55 -6.04 3.37
N PRO A 238 32.41 -6.35 4.34
CA PRO A 238 32.00 -6.77 5.68
C PRO A 238 31.36 -5.58 6.43
N PRO A 239 30.36 -5.85 7.29
CA PRO A 239 29.54 -4.80 7.88
C PRO A 239 30.37 -3.92 8.82
N VAL A 240 30.47 -2.63 8.51
CA VAL A 240 31.05 -1.62 9.42
C VAL A 240 29.91 -1.01 10.23
N GLU A 241 30.17 -0.80 11.53
CA GLU A 241 29.28 -0.25 12.56
C GLU A 241 28.08 0.55 12.04
N ARG A 242 26.86 0.10 12.39
CA ARG A 242 25.58 0.72 12.05
C ARG A 242 25.62 2.25 12.26
N PRO A 243 25.78 3.06 11.21
CA PRO A 243 25.68 4.50 11.39
C PRO A 243 24.20 4.79 11.61
N LEU A 244 23.81 5.08 12.86
CA LEU A 244 22.45 5.48 13.19
C LEU A 244 22.07 6.67 12.32
N LEU A 245 20.88 6.61 11.72
CA LEU A 245 20.38 7.67 10.86
C LEU A 245 20.26 8.97 11.68
N GLY A 246 21.26 9.85 11.57
CA GLY A 246 21.22 11.15 12.22
C GLY A 246 20.08 12.00 11.68
N LEU A 247 19.64 13.01 12.44
CA LEU A 247 18.55 13.93 12.04
C LEU A 247 18.78 14.56 10.64
N LYS A 248 20.03 14.84 10.29
CA LYS A 248 20.40 15.35 8.95
C LYS A 248 20.16 14.32 7.83
N GLY A 249 20.34 13.03 8.10
CA GLY A 249 20.03 11.93 7.17
C GLY A 249 18.53 11.76 6.98
N TYR A 250 17.76 11.84 8.07
CA TYR A 250 16.30 11.85 8.04
C TYR A 250 15.74 13.03 7.22
N LEU A 251 16.20 14.25 7.50
CA LEU A 251 15.80 15.46 6.76
C LEU A 251 16.16 15.38 5.27
N ARG A 252 17.29 14.75 4.92
CA ARG A 252 17.67 14.53 3.53
C ARG A 252 16.78 13.48 2.83
N GLY A 253 16.29 12.49 3.59
CA GLY A 253 15.27 11.54 3.14
C GLY A 253 13.88 12.17 2.95
N LEU A 254 13.62 13.34 3.54
CA LEU A 254 12.39 14.11 3.32
C LEU A 254 12.42 14.97 2.03
N ASN A 255 13.46 14.86 1.21
CA ASN A 255 13.48 15.57 -0.07
C ASN A 255 12.36 15.09 -1.00
N LEU A 256 11.72 16.04 -1.69
CA LEU A 256 10.64 15.79 -2.65
C LEU A 256 11.10 15.00 -3.89
N TRP A 257 12.40 15.00 -4.19
CA TRP A 257 12.93 14.29 -5.35
C TRP A 257 14.31 13.74 -5.04
N THR A 258 14.43 12.41 -5.07
CA THR A 258 15.72 11.71 -5.03
C THR A 258 15.97 11.17 -6.43
N ARG A 259 16.88 11.80 -7.17
CA ARG A 259 17.20 11.39 -8.54
C ARG A 259 18.14 10.20 -8.48
N HIS A 260 17.67 9.02 -8.88
CA HIS A 260 18.51 7.84 -9.09
C HIS A 260 19.02 7.86 -10.55
N PRO A 261 20.28 8.22 -10.84
CA PRO A 261 20.77 8.43 -12.20
C PRO A 261 20.77 7.14 -13.05
N ASP A 262 20.84 6.00 -12.38
CA ASP A 262 20.99 4.68 -13.01
C ASP A 262 19.66 4.07 -13.46
N LEU A 263 18.52 4.62 -12.99
CA LEU A 263 17.19 4.12 -13.29
C LEU A 263 16.58 4.92 -14.44
N LYS A 264 16.41 4.28 -15.60
CA LYS A 264 15.74 4.87 -16.77
C LYS A 264 14.41 4.17 -17.01
N LEU A 265 13.35 4.96 -17.10
CA LEU A 265 12.01 4.48 -17.41
C LEU A 265 11.94 4.01 -18.86
N ARG A 266 11.67 2.72 -19.12
CA ARG A 266 11.36 2.23 -20.47
C ARG A 266 9.87 1.91 -20.55
N ALA A 267 9.24 2.20 -21.70
CA ALA A 267 7.82 1.87 -21.93
C ALA A 267 7.51 0.37 -21.73
N ARG A 268 8.53 -0.47 -21.91
CA ARG A 268 8.50 -1.92 -21.66
C ARG A 268 8.25 -2.28 -20.18
N ASP A 269 8.66 -1.44 -19.23
CA ASP A 269 8.61 -1.72 -17.79
C ASP A 269 7.19 -1.62 -17.22
N PHE A 270 6.24 -1.03 -17.96
CA PHE A 270 4.84 -0.94 -17.56
C PHE A 270 4.08 -2.27 -17.73
N ILE A 271 4.44 -3.03 -18.77
CA ILE A 271 3.67 -4.20 -19.20
C ILE A 271 4.47 -5.50 -18.98
N LEU A 272 5.76 -5.53 -19.31
CA LEU A 272 6.54 -6.76 -19.28
C LEU A 272 6.69 -7.39 -17.88
N PRO A 273 6.93 -6.65 -16.78
CA PRO A 273 7.10 -7.27 -15.46
C PRO A 273 5.83 -8.01 -15.01
N ASN A 274 4.67 -7.38 -15.19
CA ASN A 274 3.39 -7.95 -14.81
C ASN A 274 3.06 -9.20 -15.64
N LEU A 275 3.26 -9.15 -16.97
CA LEU A 275 3.07 -10.30 -17.86
C LEU A 275 4.10 -11.43 -17.62
N LYS A 276 5.33 -11.09 -17.20
CA LYS A 276 6.34 -12.09 -16.85
C LYS A 276 6.00 -12.81 -15.54
N MET A 277 5.40 -12.11 -14.57
CA MET A 277 4.96 -12.70 -13.31
C MET A 277 3.78 -13.67 -13.51
N LEU A 278 2.91 -13.43 -14.50
CA LEU A 278 1.82 -14.34 -14.91
C LEU A 278 2.32 -15.71 -15.41
N LYS A 279 3.61 -15.85 -15.77
CA LYS A 279 4.18 -17.14 -16.14
C LYS A 279 4.30 -18.10 -14.94
N TYR A 280 4.31 -17.59 -13.71
CA TYR A 280 4.50 -18.38 -12.50
C TYR A 280 3.16 -18.80 -11.89
N PRO A 281 2.82 -20.11 -11.83
CA PRO A 281 1.55 -20.57 -11.28
C PRO A 281 1.31 -20.14 -9.83
N SER A 282 2.40 -20.02 -9.04
CA SER A 282 2.37 -19.54 -7.66
C SER A 282 1.87 -18.10 -7.49
N VAL A 283 1.87 -17.30 -8.57
CA VAL A 283 1.32 -15.94 -8.59
C VAL A 283 -0.09 -15.93 -9.18
N VAL A 284 -0.33 -16.74 -10.22
CA VAL A 284 -1.61 -16.78 -10.94
C VAL A 284 -2.74 -17.31 -10.05
N PHE A 285 -2.53 -18.42 -9.32
CA PHE A 285 -3.60 -18.99 -8.50
C PHE A 285 -4.05 -18.04 -7.38
N PRO A 286 -3.16 -17.44 -6.56
CA PRO A 286 -3.57 -16.48 -5.55
C PRO A 286 -4.19 -15.22 -6.16
N ALA A 287 -3.70 -14.75 -7.32
CA ALA A 287 -4.27 -13.58 -7.99
C ALA A 287 -5.71 -13.84 -8.46
N LEU A 288 -5.99 -14.99 -9.07
CA LEU A 288 -7.34 -15.37 -9.48
C LEU A 288 -8.27 -15.56 -8.29
N TYR A 289 -7.79 -16.24 -7.24
CA TYR A 289 -8.53 -16.39 -5.99
C TYR A 289 -8.88 -15.03 -5.38
N TYR A 290 -7.91 -14.14 -5.25
CA TYR A 290 -8.12 -12.81 -4.67
C TYR A 290 -9.04 -11.95 -5.54
N ALA A 291 -8.91 -12.00 -6.87
CA ALA A 291 -9.79 -11.30 -7.79
C ALA A 291 -11.24 -11.80 -7.69
N ALA A 292 -11.45 -13.12 -7.64
CA ALA A 292 -12.76 -13.72 -7.46
C ALA A 292 -13.36 -13.37 -6.09
N GLN A 293 -12.57 -13.46 -5.02
CA GLN A 293 -12.99 -13.10 -3.66
C GLN A 293 -13.37 -11.62 -3.57
N TYR A 294 -12.56 -10.72 -4.11
CA TYR A 294 -12.84 -9.28 -4.07
C TYR A 294 -14.11 -8.94 -4.88
N GLY A 295 -14.27 -9.53 -6.07
CA GLY A 295 -15.45 -9.33 -6.91
C GLY A 295 -16.75 -9.88 -6.30
N PHE A 296 -16.77 -11.17 -5.99
CA PHE A 296 -18.00 -11.88 -5.58
C PHE A 296 -18.27 -11.83 -4.08
N ALA A 297 -17.25 -11.81 -3.23
CA ALA A 297 -17.45 -11.85 -1.78
C ALA A 297 -17.39 -10.47 -1.11
N SER A 298 -16.75 -9.46 -1.73
CA SER A 298 -16.68 -8.11 -1.16
C SER A 298 -17.64 -7.14 -1.84
N ILE A 299 -17.57 -7.00 -3.17
CA ILE A 299 -18.38 -5.99 -3.89
C ILE A 299 -19.85 -6.40 -3.96
N LEU A 300 -20.15 -7.65 -4.31
CA LEU A 300 -21.55 -8.10 -4.45
C LEU A 300 -22.32 -7.95 -3.13
N PRO A 301 -21.83 -8.40 -1.96
CA PRO A 301 -22.52 -8.15 -0.70
C PRO A 301 -22.58 -6.67 -0.35
N ALA A 302 -21.52 -5.88 -0.57
CA ALA A 302 -21.55 -4.45 -0.26
C ALA A 302 -22.67 -3.70 -1.01
N VAL A 303 -22.88 -4.01 -2.30
CA VAL A 303 -23.95 -3.40 -3.11
C VAL A 303 -25.31 -4.01 -2.79
N THR A 304 -25.38 -5.33 -2.66
CA THR A 304 -26.64 -6.07 -2.45
C THR A 304 -27.20 -5.78 -1.06
N VAL A 305 -26.39 -5.84 -0.01
CA VAL A 305 -26.80 -5.54 1.37
C VAL A 305 -27.30 -4.09 1.47
N ALA A 306 -26.63 -3.13 0.83
CA ALA A 306 -27.11 -1.74 0.80
C ALA A 306 -28.51 -1.62 0.16
N SER A 307 -28.74 -2.30 -0.97
CA SER A 307 -30.05 -2.31 -1.62
C SER A 307 -31.14 -3.01 -0.80
N ILE A 308 -30.80 -4.11 -0.12
CA ILE A 308 -31.73 -4.84 0.76
C ILE A 308 -32.07 -4.02 1.99
N PHE A 309 -31.08 -3.41 2.65
CA PHE A 309 -31.30 -2.56 3.81
C PHE A 309 -32.28 -1.42 3.49
N SER A 310 -32.16 -0.80 2.32
CA SER A 310 -33.08 0.25 1.88
C SER A 310 -34.54 -0.20 1.66
N LYS A 311 -34.78 -1.50 1.49
CA LYS A 311 -36.14 -2.07 1.37
C LYS A 311 -36.77 -2.40 2.72
N PHE A 312 -35.96 -2.69 3.74
CA PHE A 312 -36.45 -3.16 5.04
C PHE A 312 -36.45 -2.05 6.12
N PHE A 313 -35.52 -1.10 6.03
CA PHE A 313 -35.38 0.00 6.97
C PHE A 313 -35.57 1.32 6.21
N HIS A 314 -36.82 1.80 6.20
CA HIS A 314 -37.19 3.12 5.68
C HIS A 314 -36.81 4.24 6.65
#